data_AF-A0A7Y6QUT6-F1
#
_entry.id   AF-A0A7Y6QUT6-F1
#
_cell.length_a   1.000
_cell.length_b   1.000
_cell.length_c   1.000
_cell.angle_alpha   90.00
_cell.angle_beta   90.00
_cell.angle_gamma   90.00
#
_symmetry.space_group_name_H-M   'P 1'
#
loop_
_entity.id
_entity.type
_entity.pdbx_description
1 polymer ?
#
loop_
_entity_poly.entity_id
_entity_poly.type
_entity_poly.pdbx_seq_one_letter_code
_entity_poly.pdbx_strand_id
1 'polypeptide(L)'
;MTTADDLYPQLKSSLESFEKMSAKERETKVSAYYAERVNDLLELSKAAMPEIAGKRWPNAIPITKPSMGPGHGEASYADVRAILSELAAIVATGQTPSGFSSL
;
A
#
# COMPACT_ATOMS: atom_id res chain seq x y z
N MET A 1 12.43 4.34 13.84
CA MET A 1 12.71 4.43 12.39
C MET A 1 12.00 3.25 11.77
N THR A 2 11.03 3.48 10.90
CA THR A 2 10.20 2.40 10.32
C THR A 2 11.04 1.60 9.32
N THR A 3 11.13 0.28 9.49
CA THR A 3 11.91 -0.60 8.61
C THR A 3 11.02 -1.40 7.66
N ALA A 4 11.60 -2.02 6.64
CA ALA A 4 10.89 -2.92 5.74
C ALA A 4 10.23 -4.09 6.48
N ASP A 5 10.90 -4.62 7.51
CA ASP A 5 10.40 -5.69 8.39
C ASP A 5 9.16 -5.26 9.20
N ASP A 6 9.05 -3.97 9.56
CA ASP A 6 7.88 -3.43 10.26
C ASP A 6 6.66 -3.20 9.32
N LEU A 7 6.93 -2.91 8.04
CA LEU A 7 5.90 -2.54 7.05
C LEU A 7 5.24 -3.74 6.39
N TYR A 8 6.02 -4.80 6.11
CA TYR A 8 5.48 -5.95 5.39
C TYR A 8 4.31 -6.65 6.10
N PRO A 9 4.32 -6.89 7.42
CA PRO A 9 3.18 -7.47 8.12
C PRO A 9 1.93 -6.59 8.04
N GLN A 10 2.09 -5.25 8.05
CA GLN A 10 0.98 -4.30 7.93
C GLN A 10 0.37 -4.33 6.52
N LEU A 11 1.20 -4.39 5.49
CA LEU A 11 0.75 -4.53 4.10
C LEU A 11 0.03 -5.88 3.88
N LYS A 12 0.58 -6.97 4.42
CA LYS A 12 -0.01 -8.30 4.33
C LYS A 12 -1.37 -8.38 5.04
N SER A 13 -1.46 -7.88 6.27
CA SER A 13 -2.73 -7.83 7.03
C SER A 13 -3.79 -6.98 6.32
N SER A 14 -3.36 -5.87 5.71
CA SER A 14 -4.23 -5.04 4.88
C SER A 14 -4.76 -5.82 3.67
N LEU A 15 -3.91 -6.57 2.96
CA LEU A 15 -4.30 -7.40 1.81
C LEU A 15 -5.27 -8.53 2.18
N GLU A 16 -5.06 -9.21 3.30
CA GLU A 16 -5.94 -10.28 3.80
C GLU A 16 -7.37 -9.76 4.07
N SER A 17 -7.51 -8.48 4.42
CA SER A 17 -8.82 -7.86 4.63
C SER A 17 -9.64 -7.73 3.34
N PHE A 18 -8.99 -7.65 2.17
CA PHE A 18 -9.69 -7.58 0.87
C PHE A 18 -10.18 -8.95 0.38
N GLU A 19 -9.59 -10.05 0.84
CA GLU A 19 -10.01 -11.40 0.43
C GLU A 19 -11.47 -11.68 0.85
N LYS A 20 -11.91 -11.07 1.95
CA LYS A 20 -13.26 -11.19 2.49
C LYS A 20 -14.30 -10.31 1.79
N MET A 21 -13.88 -9.38 0.94
CA MET A 21 -14.79 -8.49 0.20
C MET A 21 -15.40 -9.22 -1.01
N SER A 22 -16.68 -8.99 -1.26
CA SER A 22 -17.36 -9.49 -2.46
C SER A 22 -16.84 -8.80 -3.73
N ALA A 23 -17.04 -9.44 -4.89
CA ALA A 23 -16.63 -8.87 -6.17
C ALA A 23 -17.24 -7.48 -6.43
N LYS A 24 -18.50 -7.27 -6.03
CA LYS A 24 -19.21 -6.00 -6.19
C LYS A 24 -18.62 -4.88 -5.31
N GLU A 25 -18.22 -5.20 -4.08
CA GLU A 25 -17.60 -4.22 -3.19
C GLU A 25 -16.21 -3.80 -3.69
N ARG A 26 -15.50 -4.71 -4.38
CA ARG A 26 -14.16 -4.44 -4.93
C ARG A 26 -14.17 -3.38 -6.03
N GLU A 27 -15.27 -3.23 -6.76
CA GLU A 27 -15.43 -2.21 -7.81
C GLU A 27 -15.79 -0.83 -7.26
N THR A 28 -16.06 -0.72 -5.95
CA THR A 28 -16.44 0.55 -5.34
C THR A 28 -15.20 1.41 -5.10
N LYS A 29 -15.29 2.72 -5.38
CA LYS A 29 -14.22 3.68 -5.05
C LYS A 29 -13.98 3.73 -3.55
N VAL A 30 -12.71 3.79 -3.14
CA VAL A 30 -12.37 3.90 -1.72
C VAL A 30 -12.69 5.31 -1.20
N SER A 31 -12.91 5.44 0.10
CA SER A 31 -13.06 6.77 0.71
C SER A 31 -11.77 7.57 0.62
N ALA A 32 -11.86 8.91 0.62
CA ALA A 32 -10.69 9.78 0.62
C ALA A 32 -9.75 9.46 1.80
N TYR A 33 -10.32 9.22 2.98
CA TYR A 33 -9.55 8.82 4.16
C TYR A 33 -8.73 7.54 3.92
N TYR A 34 -9.34 6.52 3.31
CA TYR A 34 -8.63 5.27 3.04
C TYR A 34 -7.52 5.46 2.00
N ALA A 35 -7.77 6.24 0.95
CA ALA A 35 -6.75 6.60 -0.04
C ALA A 35 -5.58 7.39 0.59
N GLU A 36 -5.84 8.31 1.53
CA GLU A 36 -4.79 9.02 2.29
C GLU A 36 -3.92 8.03 3.05
N ARG A 37 -4.52 7.06 3.76
CA ARG A 37 -3.76 6.06 4.53
C ARG A 37 -2.89 5.17 3.64
N VAL A 38 -3.35 4.83 2.44
CA VAL A 38 -2.53 4.07 1.47
C VAL A 38 -1.37 4.92 0.94
N ASN A 39 -1.62 6.21 0.67
CA ASN A 39 -0.57 7.13 0.26
C ASN A 39 0.48 7.34 1.37
N ASP A 40 0.06 7.41 2.64
CA ASP A 40 0.97 7.45 3.79
C ASP A 40 1.84 6.19 3.84
N LEU A 41 1.27 5.00 3.63
CA LEU A 41 2.01 3.74 3.58
C LEU A 41 3.03 3.71 2.43
N LEU A 42 2.66 4.24 1.27
CA LEU A 42 3.58 4.40 0.14
C LEU A 42 4.77 5.29 0.52
N GLU A 43 4.54 6.45 1.12
CA GLU A 43 5.62 7.36 1.53
C GLU A 43 6.50 6.76 2.64
N LEU A 44 5.89 6.05 3.61
CA LEU A 44 6.63 5.32 4.64
C LEU A 44 7.50 4.21 4.03
N SER A 45 6.99 3.50 3.02
CA SER A 45 7.74 2.45 2.33
C SER A 45 8.93 3.02 1.56
N LYS A 46 8.75 4.17 0.88
CA LYS A 46 9.84 4.90 0.22
C LYS A 46 10.90 5.36 1.23
N ALA A 47 10.48 5.88 2.38
CA ALA A 47 11.38 6.33 3.43
C ALA A 47 12.15 5.18 4.09
N ALA A 48 11.53 4.00 4.20
CA ALA A 48 12.16 2.80 4.74
C ALA A 48 13.17 2.15 3.76
N MET A 49 13.02 2.39 2.44
CA MET A 49 13.85 1.81 1.39
C MET A 49 14.31 2.86 0.37
N PRO A 50 15.12 3.85 0.78
CA PRO A 50 15.54 4.96 -0.07
C PRO A 50 16.42 4.52 -1.26
N GLU A 51 17.02 3.33 -1.21
CA GLU A 51 17.84 2.75 -2.27
C GLU A 51 17.03 2.26 -3.48
N ILE A 52 15.71 2.06 -3.34
CA ILE A 52 14.85 1.63 -4.44
C ILE A 52 14.53 2.81 -5.35
N ALA A 53 14.85 2.65 -6.64
CA ALA A 53 14.60 3.65 -7.66
C ALA A 53 13.12 4.11 -7.69
N GLY A 54 12.90 5.43 -7.73
CA GLY A 54 11.58 6.07 -7.71
C GLY A 54 10.54 5.45 -8.64
N LYS A 55 10.95 5.04 -9.85
CA LYS A 55 10.08 4.43 -10.88
C LYS A 55 9.52 3.05 -10.54
N ARG A 56 10.06 2.38 -9.51
CA ARG A 56 9.57 1.08 -9.04
C ARG A 56 8.40 1.21 -8.09
N TRP A 57 8.17 2.39 -7.53
CA TRP A 57 7.08 2.60 -6.60
C TRP A 57 5.77 2.86 -7.36
N PRO A 58 4.64 2.31 -6.90
CA PRO A 58 3.35 2.64 -7.48
C PRO A 58 3.04 4.12 -7.29
N ASN A 59 2.18 4.64 -8.17
CA ASN A 59 1.71 6.03 -8.06
C ASN A 59 0.79 6.19 -6.85
N ALA A 60 0.84 7.37 -6.22
CA ALA A 60 -0.12 7.74 -5.20
C ALA A 60 -1.55 7.75 -5.78
N ILE A 61 -2.51 7.35 -4.96
CA ILE A 61 -3.93 7.38 -5.31
C ILE A 61 -4.37 8.85 -5.36
N PRO A 62 -4.91 9.34 -6.49
CA PRO A 62 -5.51 10.66 -6.56
C PRO A 62 -6.73 10.73 -5.62
N ILE A 63 -6.87 11.82 -4.89
CA ILE A 63 -7.97 12.03 -3.95
C ILE A 63 -8.79 13.23 -4.43
N THR A 64 -10.09 13.01 -4.61
CA THR A 64 -11.04 14.07 -4.93
C THR A 64 -11.79 14.48 -3.68
N LYS A 65 -11.61 15.74 -3.27
CA LYS A 65 -12.35 16.38 -2.17
C LYS A 65 -13.32 17.41 -2.76
N PRO A 66 -14.60 17.06 -2.99
CA PRO A 66 -15.56 18.00 -3.52
C PRO A 66 -15.87 19.10 -2.50
N SER A 67 -16.32 20.27 -2.97
CA SER A 67 -16.68 21.38 -2.08
C SER A 67 -17.88 21.06 -1.18
N MET A 68 -18.72 20.09 -1.58
CA MET A 68 -19.87 19.60 -0.82
C MET A 68 -19.92 18.06 -0.92
N GLY A 69 -20.11 17.37 0.20
CA GLY A 69 -20.21 15.89 0.26
C GLY A 69 -18.91 15.16 0.62
N PRO A 70 -18.95 13.82 0.74
CA PRO A 70 -17.80 13.03 1.14
C PRO A 70 -16.77 12.89 0.00
N GLY A 71 -15.49 13.05 0.35
CA GLY A 71 -14.38 12.81 -0.58
C GLY A 71 -14.17 11.32 -0.86
N HIS A 72 -13.60 11.03 -2.03
CA HIS A 72 -13.25 9.67 -2.44
C HIS A 72 -11.84 9.63 -3.07
N GLY A 73 -11.22 8.46 -3.01
CA GLY A 73 -10.06 8.16 -3.85
C GLY A 73 -10.53 7.81 -5.26
N GLU A 74 -9.75 8.16 -6.27
CA GLU A 74 -10.04 7.79 -7.66
C GLU A 74 -9.78 6.31 -7.96
N ALA A 75 -9.24 5.56 -6.98
CA ALA A 75 -9.02 4.12 -7.05
C ALA A 75 -10.20 3.32 -6.45
N SER A 76 -10.54 2.19 -7.09
CA SER A 76 -11.43 1.18 -6.51
C SER A 76 -10.71 0.35 -5.45
N TYR A 77 -11.46 -0.39 -4.61
CA TYR A 77 -10.84 -1.36 -3.69
C TYR A 77 -10.00 -2.42 -4.44
N ALA A 78 -10.37 -2.80 -5.67
CA ALA A 78 -9.56 -3.67 -6.51
C ALA A 78 -8.20 -3.03 -6.88
N ASP A 79 -8.21 -1.76 -7.28
CA ASP A 79 -6.99 -1.01 -7.61
C ASP A 79 -6.11 -0.83 -6.37
N VAL A 80 -6.71 -0.51 -5.23
CA VAL A 80 -5.97 -0.39 -3.97
C VAL A 80 -5.32 -1.70 -3.56
N ARG A 81 -6.01 -2.83 -3.73
CA ARG A 81 -5.41 -4.15 -3.50
C ARG A 81 -4.20 -4.38 -4.41
N ALA A 82 -4.26 -3.96 -5.67
CA ALA A 82 -3.14 -4.07 -6.59
C ALA A 82 -1.93 -3.23 -6.13
N ILE A 83 -2.17 -1.97 -5.74
CA ILE A 83 -1.15 -1.07 -5.18
C ILE A 83 -0.51 -1.65 -3.93
N LEU A 84 -1.32 -2.15 -2.98
CA LEU A 84 -0.82 -2.77 -1.76
C LEU A 84 -0.03 -4.06 -2.03
N SER A 85 -0.41 -4.82 -3.06
CA SER A 85 0.32 -6.03 -3.46
C SER A 85 1.68 -5.68 -4.05
N GLU A 86 1.74 -4.64 -4.89
CA GLU A 86 2.99 -4.12 -5.46
C GLU A 86 3.91 -3.57 -4.36
N LEU A 87 3.36 -2.79 -3.42
CA LEU A 87 4.09 -2.32 -2.24
C LEU A 87 4.66 -3.49 -1.43
N ALA A 88 3.85 -4.50 -1.12
CA ALA A 88 4.30 -5.66 -0.37
C ALA A 88 5.43 -6.41 -1.09
N ALA A 89 5.34 -6.55 -2.42
CA ALA A 89 6.37 -7.18 -3.23
C ALA A 89 7.70 -6.40 -3.20
N ILE A 90 7.64 -5.07 -3.29
CA ILE A 90 8.84 -4.20 -3.21
C ILE A 90 9.44 -4.30 -1.81
N VAL A 91 8.63 -4.13 -0.76
CA VAL A 91 9.10 -4.16 0.63
C VAL A 91 9.70 -5.53 0.99
N ALA A 92 9.16 -6.63 0.44
CA ALA A 92 9.73 -7.96 0.60
C ALA A 92 11.16 -8.08 0.04
N THR A 93 11.54 -7.29 -0.98
CA THR A 93 12.92 -7.29 -1.50
C THR A 93 13.94 -6.66 -0.53
N GLY A 94 13.46 -5.81 0.38
CA GLY A 94 14.26 -5.15 1.41
C GLY A 94 14.33 -5.91 2.73
N GLN A 95 13.56 -6.99 2.87
CA GLN A 95 13.65 -7.83 4.05
C GLN A 95 15.02 -8.50 4.09
N THR A 96 15.68 -8.38 5.22
CA THR A 96 16.88 -9.17 5.49
C THR A 96 16.48 -10.65 5.47
N PRO A 97 17.05 -11.49 4.58
CA PRO A 97 16.82 -12.92 4.68
C PRO A 97 17.34 -13.36 6.05
N SER A 98 16.44 -13.78 6.95
CA SER A 98 16.75 -14.16 8.32
C SER A 98 17.54 -15.48 8.41
N GLY A 99 18.42 -15.78 7.45
CA GLY A 99 19.01 -17.10 7.26
C GLY A 99 20.40 -17.13 6.61
N PHE A 100 21.15 -16.03 6.52
CA PHE A 100 22.56 -16.07 6.11
C PHE A 100 23.45 -15.29 7.08
N SER A 101 23.47 -15.71 8.36
CA SER A 101 24.73 -15.68 9.11
C SER A 101 25.50 -16.93 8.69
N SER A 102 26.36 -16.78 7.69
CA SER A 102 27.34 -17.81 7.38
C SER A 102 28.38 -17.82 8.50
N LEU A 103 28.61 -19.01 9.03
CA LEU A 103 29.66 -19.41 9.96
C LEU A 103 31.05 -18.93 9.53
#